data_AF-A0A6I7QYQ2-F1
#
_entry.id   AF-A0A6I7QYQ2-F1
#
_cell.length_a   1.000
_cell.length_b   1.000
_cell.length_c   1.000
_cell.angle_alpha   90.00
_cell.angle_beta   90.00
_cell.angle_gamma   90.00
#
_symmetry.space_group_name_H-M   'P 1'
#
loop_
_entity.id
_entity.type
_entity.pdbx_description
1 polymer ?
#
loop_
_entity_poly.entity_id
_entity_poly.type
_entity_poly.pdbx_seq_one_letter_code
_entity_poly.pdbx_strand_id
1 'polypeptide(L)'
;MRSILTLSVLMLLIPMLPIPPTVSAQDGLYAPSRPEDAALVRVANLSGREESRVIDAGPVRFDPLDPLSVGAYRVVPVGVYILGDPESTVFTPEPGAFVTIITGHDQSDPGRVHLFLDQPHEDPARAQLVLYNLTDRTLSLVDAPSGAEVFRQVPPEQSRALAVNAIPVELEVRDEETIHETVTLRLTRGDSFSLVATIQDDEVVVVAAEAAVQTD
;
A
#
# COMPACT_ATOMS: atom_id res chain seq x y z
N MET A 1 51.44 71.72 -22.17
CA MET A 1 51.15 70.44 -22.85
C MET A 1 50.61 69.47 -21.82
N ARG A 2 49.29 69.24 -21.82
CA ARG A 2 48.61 67.93 -21.98
C ARG A 2 49.11 66.81 -21.05
N SER A 3 48.28 66.37 -20.09
CA SER A 3 47.64 65.06 -20.19
C SER A 3 46.58 64.85 -19.10
N ILE A 4 45.37 64.49 -19.54
CA ILE A 4 44.20 64.10 -18.74
C ILE A 4 44.24 62.57 -18.68
N LEU A 5 44.21 61.99 -17.48
CA LEU A 5 44.08 60.54 -17.30
C LEU A 5 42.58 60.20 -17.18
N THR A 6 42.03 59.58 -18.22
CA THR A 6 40.64 59.09 -18.26
C THR A 6 40.61 57.69 -17.65
N LEU A 7 39.90 57.51 -16.54
CA LEU A 7 39.68 56.23 -15.88
C LEU A 7 38.44 55.56 -16.51
N SER A 8 38.65 54.54 -17.34
CA SER A 8 37.56 53.73 -17.91
C SER A 8 37.13 52.65 -16.92
N VAL A 9 35.92 52.81 -16.37
CA VAL A 9 35.23 51.77 -15.59
C VAL A 9 34.60 50.78 -16.57
N LEU A 10 35.13 49.56 -16.62
CA LEU A 10 34.54 48.45 -17.37
C LEU A 10 33.46 47.79 -16.50
N MET A 11 32.20 48.09 -16.80
CA MET A 11 31.03 47.53 -16.14
C MET A 11 30.75 46.13 -16.71
N LEU A 12 31.04 45.09 -15.93
CA LEU A 12 30.83 43.69 -16.27
C LEU A 12 29.33 43.35 -16.16
N LEU A 13 28.67 43.12 -17.30
CA LEU A 13 27.28 42.70 -17.38
C LEU A 13 27.21 41.18 -17.17
N ILE A 14 26.74 40.74 -16.01
CA ILE A 14 26.51 39.31 -15.72
C ILE A 14 25.17 38.90 -16.35
N PRO A 15 25.12 37.96 -17.30
CA PRO A 15 23.86 37.45 -17.82
C PRO A 15 23.17 36.61 -16.75
N MET A 16 22.01 37.09 -16.31
CA MET A 16 21.10 36.39 -15.40
C MET A 16 20.47 35.22 -16.17
N LEU A 17 20.98 34.00 -16.00
CA LEU A 17 20.35 32.80 -16.56
C LEU A 17 19.00 32.57 -15.88
N PRO A 18 17.91 32.34 -16.64
CA PRO A 18 16.63 31.94 -16.06
C PRO A 18 16.78 30.54 -15.45
N ILE A 19 16.61 30.45 -14.14
CA ILE A 19 16.50 29.17 -13.44
C ILE A 19 15.12 28.62 -13.81
N PRO A 20 15.02 27.43 -14.46
CA PRO A 20 13.73 26.82 -14.72
C PRO A 20 13.03 26.55 -13.37
N PRO A 21 11.72 26.83 -13.24
CA PRO A 21 11.00 26.45 -12.04
C PRO A 21 11.04 24.92 -11.92
N THR A 22 11.71 24.40 -10.89
CA THR A 22 11.51 23.04 -10.42
C THR A 22 10.07 22.94 -9.94
N VAL A 23 9.22 22.31 -10.75
CA VAL A 23 7.92 21.82 -10.29
C VAL A 23 8.22 20.64 -9.37
N SER A 24 8.36 20.90 -8.07
CA SER A 24 8.20 19.85 -7.07
C SER A 24 6.76 19.37 -7.18
N ALA A 25 6.57 18.12 -7.60
CA ALA A 25 5.31 17.43 -7.44
C ALA A 25 4.85 17.61 -5.98
N GLN A 26 3.65 18.12 -5.79
CA GLN A 26 3.03 18.15 -4.47
C GLN A 26 2.61 16.72 -4.13
N ASP A 27 3.57 15.92 -3.67
CA ASP A 27 3.26 14.71 -2.93
C ASP A 27 2.47 15.12 -1.67
N GLY A 28 1.26 14.59 -1.52
CA GLY A 28 0.57 14.57 -0.23
C GLY A 28 -0.67 15.46 -0.06
N LEU A 29 -1.33 15.94 -1.13
CA LEU A 29 -2.65 16.59 -0.99
C LEU A 29 -3.84 15.80 -1.55
N TYR A 30 -3.59 14.82 -2.41
CA TYR A 30 -4.63 13.99 -3.01
C TYR A 30 -4.19 12.52 -3.00
N ALA A 31 -5.12 11.61 -2.72
CA ALA A 31 -4.90 10.18 -2.91
C ALA A 31 -4.40 9.93 -4.35
N PRO A 32 -3.53 8.92 -4.57
CA PRO A 32 -2.94 8.67 -5.87
C PRO A 32 -4.03 8.62 -6.96
N SER A 33 -3.84 9.41 -8.01
CA SER A 33 -4.76 9.44 -9.16
C SER A 33 -4.85 8.04 -9.75
N ARG A 34 -6.06 7.48 -9.85
CA ARG A 34 -6.27 6.17 -10.47
C ARG A 34 -5.76 6.19 -11.92
N PRO A 35 -4.85 5.28 -12.33
CA PRO A 35 -4.38 5.24 -13.70
C PRO A 35 -5.52 4.85 -14.65
N GLU A 36 -5.62 5.52 -15.81
CA GLU A 36 -6.68 5.26 -16.80
C GLU A 36 -6.39 4.01 -17.67
N ASP A 37 -5.14 3.56 -17.72
CA ASP A 37 -4.65 2.48 -18.59
C ASP A 37 -3.83 1.40 -17.83
N ALA A 38 -3.87 1.45 -16.50
CA ALA A 38 -3.13 0.53 -15.62
C ALA A 38 -3.89 0.28 -14.31
N ALA A 39 -3.50 -0.78 -13.61
CA ALA A 39 -3.89 -1.04 -12.24
C ALA A 39 -2.76 -0.67 -11.27
N LEU A 40 -3.12 -0.42 -10.01
CA LEU A 40 -2.17 -0.37 -8.91
C LEU A 40 -2.13 -1.75 -8.26
N VAL A 41 -0.97 -2.39 -8.28
CA VAL A 41 -0.80 -3.77 -7.79
C VAL A 41 0.28 -3.80 -6.72
N ARG A 42 0.02 -4.49 -5.61
CA ARG A 42 1.02 -4.79 -4.57
C ARG A 42 1.09 -6.28 -4.29
N VAL A 43 2.14 -6.70 -3.61
CA VAL A 43 2.31 -8.07 -3.11
C VAL A 43 2.27 -8.07 -1.59
N ALA A 44 1.63 -9.09 -1.01
CA ALA A 44 1.62 -9.38 0.42
C ALA A 44 2.15 -10.79 0.64
N ASN A 45 3.19 -10.92 1.47
CA ASN A 45 3.70 -12.21 1.92
C ASN A 45 3.12 -12.54 3.29
N LEU A 46 2.27 -13.56 3.34
CA LEU A 46 1.66 -14.04 4.58
C LEU A 46 2.32 -15.32 5.12
N SER A 47 3.41 -15.78 4.48
CA SER A 47 4.24 -16.84 5.07
C SER A 47 4.89 -16.35 6.36
N GLY A 48 4.78 -17.13 7.42
CA GLY A 48 5.44 -16.86 8.70
C GLY A 48 6.94 -17.18 8.74
N ARG A 49 7.47 -17.84 7.71
CA ARG A 49 8.84 -18.42 7.77
C ARG A 49 9.71 -18.12 6.56
N GLU A 50 9.12 -17.94 5.40
CA GLU A 50 9.83 -17.85 4.12
C GLU A 50 9.59 -16.49 3.48
N GLU A 51 10.64 -15.96 2.83
CA GLU A 51 10.48 -14.83 1.92
C GLU A 51 9.50 -15.20 0.79
N SER A 52 8.77 -14.22 0.29
CA SER A 52 7.96 -14.48 -0.90
C SER A 52 8.87 -14.76 -2.08
N ARG A 53 8.37 -15.55 -3.02
CA ARG A 53 8.98 -15.60 -4.34
C ARG A 53 8.86 -14.25 -5.04
N VAL A 54 9.67 -14.11 -6.07
CA VAL A 54 9.50 -13.08 -7.10
C VAL A 54 8.13 -13.24 -7.76
N ILE A 55 7.44 -12.12 -7.99
CA ILE A 55 6.21 -12.08 -8.78
C ILE A 55 6.43 -11.18 -10.00
N ASP A 56 6.26 -11.73 -11.20
CA ASP A 56 6.32 -10.97 -12.44
C ASP A 56 4.89 -10.73 -12.97
N ALA A 57 4.49 -9.47 -13.06
CA ALA A 57 3.23 -9.01 -13.64
C ALA A 57 3.53 -8.22 -14.93
N GLY A 58 3.82 -8.94 -16.00
CA GLY A 58 4.22 -8.35 -17.28
C GLY A 58 5.58 -7.67 -17.19
N PRO A 59 5.70 -6.36 -17.47
CA PRO A 59 6.98 -5.64 -17.36
C PRO A 59 7.35 -5.26 -15.91
N VAL A 60 6.44 -5.46 -14.95
CA VAL A 60 6.65 -5.10 -13.55
C VAL A 60 7.06 -6.33 -12.75
N ARG A 61 8.21 -6.24 -12.09
CA ARG A 61 8.77 -7.28 -11.23
C ARG A 61 8.68 -6.87 -9.76
N PHE A 62 8.00 -7.66 -8.93
CA PHE A 62 8.01 -7.52 -7.48
C PHE A 62 9.10 -8.41 -6.89
N ASP A 63 10.03 -7.80 -6.17
CA ASP A 63 11.09 -8.51 -5.46
C ASP A 63 10.53 -9.29 -4.25
N PRO A 64 11.27 -10.31 -3.77
CA PRO A 64 10.93 -11.03 -2.55
C PRO A 64 10.65 -10.09 -1.38
N LEU A 65 9.58 -10.40 -0.65
CA LEU A 65 9.19 -9.73 0.57
C LEU A 65 9.53 -10.61 1.77
N ASP A 66 9.96 -10.00 2.87
CA ASP A 66 10.17 -10.68 4.15
C ASP A 66 8.91 -11.44 4.60
N PRO A 67 9.03 -12.47 5.46
CA PRO A 67 7.88 -13.10 6.11
C PRO A 67 6.94 -12.06 6.73
N LEU A 68 5.62 -12.29 6.60
CA LEU A 68 4.57 -11.46 7.20
C LEU A 68 4.71 -9.96 6.88
N SER A 69 4.87 -9.64 5.59
CA SER A 69 5.05 -8.25 5.14
C SER A 69 4.23 -7.93 3.89
N VAL A 70 3.99 -6.64 3.65
CA VAL A 70 3.24 -6.14 2.50
C VAL A 70 4.04 -5.03 1.83
N GLY A 71 4.19 -5.13 0.52
CA GLY A 71 4.86 -4.13 -0.31
C GLY A 71 3.98 -2.95 -0.69
N ALA A 72 4.60 -1.92 -1.25
CA ALA A 72 3.91 -0.79 -1.85
C ALA A 72 3.20 -1.19 -3.15
N TYR A 73 2.17 -0.44 -3.52
CA TYR A 73 1.54 -0.52 -4.83
C TYR A 73 2.47 0.00 -5.92
N ARG A 74 2.43 -0.66 -7.07
CA ARG A 74 3.14 -0.28 -8.29
C ARG A 74 2.17 -0.25 -9.45
N VAL A 75 2.44 0.62 -10.41
CA VAL A 75 1.62 0.76 -11.63
C VAL A 75 1.90 -0.43 -12.55
N VAL A 76 0.90 -1.30 -12.74
CA VAL A 76 0.97 -2.44 -13.65
C VAL A 76 0.05 -2.18 -14.84
N PRO A 77 0.57 -2.12 -16.08
CA PRO A 77 -0.24 -1.94 -17.27
C PRO A 77 -1.36 -2.98 -17.39
N VAL A 78 -2.42 -2.65 -18.09
CA VAL A 78 -3.42 -3.67 -18.45
C VAL A 78 -2.82 -4.75 -19.36
N GLY A 79 -3.22 -5.99 -19.15
CA GLY A 79 -2.71 -7.13 -19.90
C GLY A 79 -3.28 -8.45 -19.38
N VAL A 80 -2.77 -9.56 -19.91
CA VAL A 80 -3.03 -10.89 -19.38
C VAL A 80 -1.69 -11.45 -18.92
N TYR A 81 -1.58 -11.68 -17.61
CA TYR A 81 -0.38 -12.16 -16.96
C TYR A 81 -0.63 -13.51 -16.32
N ILE A 82 0.44 -14.28 -16.19
CA ILE A 82 0.44 -15.54 -15.46
C ILE A 82 1.29 -15.32 -14.22
N LEU A 83 0.64 -15.39 -13.06
CA LEU A 83 1.29 -15.26 -11.77
C LEU A 83 1.57 -16.64 -11.20
N GLY A 84 2.81 -16.86 -10.80
CA GLY A 84 3.25 -18.11 -10.17
C GLY A 84 3.69 -19.21 -11.12
N ASP A 85 4.47 -20.13 -10.56
CA ASP A 85 5.04 -21.33 -11.21
C ASP A 85 5.06 -22.45 -10.14
N PRO A 86 4.57 -23.68 -10.41
CA PRO A 86 3.95 -24.19 -11.65
C PRO A 86 2.42 -24.05 -11.74
N GLU A 87 1.73 -23.71 -10.66
CA GLU A 87 0.28 -23.45 -10.67
C GLU A 87 0.01 -21.98 -11.02
N SER A 88 -0.09 -21.72 -12.32
CA SER A 88 -0.32 -20.41 -12.92
C SER A 88 -1.70 -19.84 -12.59
N THR A 89 -1.76 -18.73 -11.85
CA THR A 89 -2.98 -17.90 -11.73
C THR A 89 -3.03 -16.89 -12.86
N VAL A 90 -4.10 -16.91 -13.65
CA VAL A 90 -4.31 -15.89 -14.69
C VAL A 90 -4.73 -14.58 -14.03
N PHE A 91 -3.98 -13.52 -14.30
CA PHE A 91 -4.21 -12.18 -13.79
C PHE A 91 -4.45 -11.20 -14.94
N THR A 92 -5.62 -10.59 -14.94
CA THR A 92 -6.03 -9.59 -15.94
C THR A 92 -6.41 -8.30 -15.20
N PRO A 93 -5.46 -7.41 -14.88
CA PRO A 93 -5.76 -6.17 -14.17
C PRO A 93 -6.71 -5.28 -14.96
N GLU A 94 -7.74 -4.77 -14.30
CA GLU A 94 -8.63 -3.75 -14.86
C GLU A 94 -8.04 -2.35 -14.67
N PRO A 95 -8.25 -1.42 -15.62
CA PRO A 95 -7.84 -0.03 -15.44
C PRO A 95 -8.39 0.60 -14.15
N GLY A 96 -7.53 1.31 -13.42
CA GLY A 96 -7.90 2.00 -12.18
C GLY A 96 -8.19 1.09 -10.98
N ALA A 97 -8.02 -0.23 -11.12
CA ALA A 97 -8.18 -1.17 -10.02
C ALA A 97 -6.98 -1.12 -9.06
N PHE A 98 -7.25 -1.43 -7.79
CA PHE A 98 -6.24 -1.71 -6.78
C PHE A 98 -6.26 -3.21 -6.49
N VAL A 99 -5.12 -3.88 -6.63
CA VAL A 99 -5.03 -5.34 -6.49
C VAL A 99 -3.92 -5.70 -5.50
N THR A 100 -4.24 -6.57 -4.55
CA THR A 100 -3.26 -7.21 -3.67
C THR A 100 -3.07 -8.66 -4.11
N ILE A 101 -1.84 -9.02 -4.47
CA ILE A 101 -1.41 -10.40 -4.74
C ILE A 101 -0.89 -10.99 -3.43
N ILE A 102 -1.52 -12.04 -2.94
CA ILE A 102 -1.18 -12.68 -1.67
C ILE A 102 -0.41 -13.96 -1.92
N THR A 103 0.76 -14.11 -1.30
CA THR A 103 1.58 -15.32 -1.28
C THR A 103 1.64 -15.92 0.13
N GLY A 104 1.91 -17.22 0.24
CA GLY A 104 2.18 -17.88 1.53
C GLY A 104 0.97 -17.99 2.47
N HIS A 105 -0.24 -17.70 1.97
CA HIS A 105 -1.48 -17.87 2.71
C HIS A 105 -1.92 -19.34 2.78
N ASP A 106 -1.83 -20.05 1.65
CA ASP A 106 -2.16 -21.48 1.57
C ASP A 106 -0.90 -22.29 1.91
N GLN A 107 -0.86 -22.84 3.12
CA GLN A 107 0.26 -23.69 3.57
C GLN A 107 0.29 -25.04 2.83
N SER A 108 -0.82 -25.47 2.22
CA SER A 108 -0.89 -26.73 1.47
C SER A 108 -0.37 -26.59 0.05
N ASP A 109 -0.41 -25.37 -0.50
CA ASP A 109 0.18 -25.01 -1.78
C ASP A 109 0.89 -23.65 -1.72
N PRO A 110 2.17 -23.61 -1.29
CA PRO A 110 2.94 -22.38 -1.22
C PRO A 110 3.19 -21.74 -2.61
N GLY A 111 2.94 -22.49 -3.68
CA GLY A 111 3.02 -22.02 -5.06
C GLY A 111 1.80 -21.24 -5.52
N ARG A 112 0.68 -21.29 -4.79
CA ARG A 112 -0.55 -20.58 -5.13
C ARG A 112 -0.48 -19.11 -4.74
N VAL A 113 -1.03 -18.25 -5.59
CA VAL A 113 -1.29 -16.84 -5.26
C VAL A 113 -2.78 -16.60 -5.18
N HIS A 114 -3.19 -15.71 -4.29
CA HIS A 114 -4.56 -15.24 -4.19
C HIS A 114 -4.63 -13.78 -4.63
N LEU A 115 -5.66 -13.46 -5.41
CA LEU A 115 -5.90 -12.10 -5.89
C LEU A 115 -7.03 -11.47 -5.08
N PHE A 116 -6.76 -10.34 -4.47
CA PHE A 116 -7.77 -9.52 -3.80
C PHE A 116 -7.93 -8.20 -4.54
N LEU A 117 -9.20 -7.88 -4.86
CA LEU A 117 -9.57 -6.57 -5.34
C LEU A 117 -9.80 -5.66 -4.14
N ASP A 118 -8.99 -4.61 -4.04
CA ASP A 118 -9.02 -3.68 -2.93
C ASP A 118 -10.08 -2.60 -3.18
N GLN A 119 -10.78 -2.20 -2.12
CA GLN A 119 -11.74 -1.11 -2.20
C GLN A 119 -10.99 0.22 -2.30
N PRO A 120 -11.18 1.02 -3.36
CA PRO A 120 -10.52 2.31 -3.49
C PRO A 120 -10.87 3.24 -2.33
N HIS A 121 -9.92 4.08 -1.92
CA HIS A 121 -10.18 5.17 -0.99
C HIS A 121 -10.70 6.39 -1.75
N GLU A 122 -11.88 6.88 -1.37
CA GLU A 122 -12.58 7.96 -2.07
C GLU A 122 -12.69 9.26 -1.25
N ASP A 123 -12.27 9.25 0.02
CA ASP A 123 -12.39 10.41 0.91
C ASP A 123 -11.02 10.98 1.32
N PRO A 124 -10.50 11.99 0.59
CA PRO A 124 -9.19 12.55 0.87
C PRO A 124 -9.11 13.30 2.21
N ALA A 125 -10.23 13.64 2.85
CA ALA A 125 -10.23 14.33 4.15
C ALA A 125 -10.06 13.36 5.34
N ARG A 126 -10.23 12.06 5.10
CA ARG A 126 -10.16 10.99 6.10
C ARG A 126 -9.08 9.97 5.73
N ALA A 127 -8.67 9.17 6.70
CA ALA A 127 -7.92 7.95 6.44
C ALA A 127 -8.89 6.82 6.11
N GLN A 128 -8.47 5.80 5.38
CA GLN A 128 -9.22 4.55 5.25
C GLN A 128 -8.55 3.46 6.08
N LEU A 129 -9.36 2.70 6.83
CA LEU A 129 -8.96 1.42 7.41
C LEU A 129 -9.60 0.31 6.59
N VAL A 130 -8.87 -0.78 6.39
CA VAL A 130 -9.35 -2.01 5.76
C VAL A 130 -8.92 -3.20 6.62
N LEU A 131 -9.84 -4.09 6.95
CA LEU A 131 -9.52 -5.40 7.52
C LEU A 131 -9.78 -6.47 6.46
N TYR A 132 -8.75 -7.22 6.10
CA TYR A 132 -8.86 -8.45 5.30
C TYR A 132 -8.81 -9.64 6.25
N ASN A 133 -9.93 -10.35 6.37
CA ASN A 133 -10.00 -11.56 7.17
C ASN A 133 -9.76 -12.77 6.26
N LEU A 134 -8.52 -13.28 6.24
CA LEU A 134 -8.13 -14.48 5.52
C LEU A 134 -8.04 -15.68 6.48
N THR A 135 -8.72 -15.61 7.61
CA THR A 135 -8.80 -16.71 8.57
C THR A 135 -10.09 -17.50 8.35
N ASP A 136 -10.21 -18.64 9.01
CA ASP A 136 -11.46 -19.40 9.10
C ASP A 136 -12.38 -18.94 10.26
N ARG A 137 -12.01 -17.85 10.94
CA ARG A 137 -12.71 -17.27 12.10
C ARG A 137 -13.44 -16.00 11.73
N THR A 138 -14.43 -15.62 12.52
CA THR A 138 -15.08 -14.31 12.37
C THR A 138 -14.32 -13.29 13.21
N LEU A 139 -13.81 -12.23 12.58
CA LEU A 139 -12.96 -11.26 13.27
C LEU A 139 -13.66 -9.90 13.44
N SER A 140 -13.38 -9.22 14.54
CA SER A 140 -13.76 -7.83 14.77
C SER A 140 -12.51 -6.95 14.91
N LEU A 141 -12.62 -5.70 14.48
CA LEU A 141 -11.61 -4.68 14.70
C LEU A 141 -12.15 -3.70 15.74
N VAL A 142 -11.45 -3.55 16.86
CA VAL A 142 -11.91 -2.77 18.00
C VAL A 142 -10.89 -1.67 18.31
N ASP A 143 -11.36 -0.46 18.59
CA ASP A 143 -10.51 0.58 19.18
C ASP A 143 -10.19 0.20 20.63
N ALA A 144 -8.94 -0.13 20.90
CA ALA A 144 -8.50 -0.68 22.19
C ALA A 144 -8.85 0.23 23.38
N PRO A 145 -8.62 1.56 23.31
CA PRO A 145 -8.88 2.45 24.45
C PRO A 145 -10.37 2.59 24.79
N SER A 146 -11.26 2.64 23.79
CA SER A 146 -12.70 2.85 24.02
C SER A 146 -13.52 1.56 24.05
N GLY A 147 -12.99 0.45 23.51
CA GLY A 147 -13.72 -0.78 23.27
C GLY A 147 -14.76 -0.68 22.15
N ALA A 148 -14.78 0.41 21.38
CA ALA A 148 -15.72 0.60 20.29
C ALA A 148 -15.36 -0.28 19.09
N GLU A 149 -16.34 -1.01 18.54
CA GLU A 149 -16.16 -1.78 17.32
C GLU A 149 -16.00 -0.84 16.11
N VAL A 150 -14.82 -0.86 15.48
CA VAL A 150 -14.56 -0.22 14.18
C VAL A 150 -15.15 -1.08 13.07
N PHE A 151 -14.88 -2.39 13.13
CA PHE A 151 -15.55 -3.40 12.31
C PHE A 151 -16.13 -4.48 13.20
N ARG A 152 -17.41 -4.77 12.99
CA ARG A 152 -18.11 -5.84 13.69
C ARG A 152 -18.20 -7.09 12.82
N GLN A 153 -17.73 -8.22 13.34
CA GLN A 153 -17.96 -9.56 12.79
C GLN A 153 -17.71 -9.64 11.26
N VAL A 154 -16.48 -9.33 10.84
CA VAL A 154 -16.01 -9.57 9.48
C VAL A 154 -15.90 -11.09 9.27
N PRO A 155 -16.70 -11.69 8.39
CA PRO A 155 -16.69 -13.14 8.21
C PRO A 155 -15.35 -13.65 7.63
N PRO A 156 -15.10 -14.96 7.72
CA PRO A 156 -14.00 -15.62 7.01
C PRO A 156 -13.96 -15.25 5.53
N GLU A 157 -12.75 -15.13 4.98
CA GLU A 157 -12.46 -14.82 3.57
C GLU A 157 -13.14 -13.54 3.04
N GLN A 158 -13.45 -12.59 3.92
CA GLN A 158 -14.06 -11.30 3.56
C GLN A 158 -13.21 -10.13 4.03
N SER A 159 -13.48 -8.96 3.46
CA SER A 159 -12.90 -7.71 3.90
C SER A 159 -13.97 -6.66 4.22
N ARG A 160 -13.59 -5.68 5.04
CA ARG A 160 -14.38 -4.45 5.26
C ARG A 160 -13.47 -3.24 5.27
N ALA A 161 -13.98 -2.13 4.74
CA ALA A 161 -13.31 -0.85 4.78
C ALA A 161 -14.19 0.23 5.41
N LEU A 162 -13.56 1.19 6.08
CA LEU A 162 -14.22 2.37 6.65
C LEU A 162 -13.29 3.57 6.60
N ALA A 163 -13.83 4.71 6.17
CA ALA A 163 -13.13 5.99 6.30
C ALA A 163 -13.27 6.55 7.72
N VAL A 164 -12.16 6.87 8.36
CA VAL A 164 -12.06 7.30 9.76
C VAL A 164 -11.26 8.60 9.88
N ASN A 165 -11.35 9.26 11.03
CA ASN A 165 -10.52 10.43 11.29
C ASN A 165 -9.04 10.07 11.30
N ALA A 166 -8.21 10.91 10.68
CA ALA A 166 -6.76 10.74 10.65
C ALA A 166 -6.14 11.15 12.00
N ILE A 167 -6.22 10.25 12.98
CA ILE A 167 -5.62 10.37 14.30
C ILE A 167 -4.85 9.08 14.62
N PRO A 168 -3.88 9.11 15.54
CA PRO A 168 -3.28 7.87 16.05
C PRO A 168 -4.36 6.97 16.67
N VAL A 169 -4.30 5.69 16.38
CA VAL A 169 -5.22 4.68 16.89
C VAL A 169 -4.45 3.46 17.40
N GLU A 170 -5.04 2.79 18.38
CA GLU A 170 -4.62 1.47 18.86
C GLU A 170 -5.77 0.52 18.62
N LEU A 171 -5.56 -0.48 17.78
CA LEU A 171 -6.60 -1.35 17.25
C LEU A 171 -6.34 -2.79 17.68
N GLU A 172 -7.36 -3.47 18.13
CA GLU A 172 -7.33 -4.88 18.45
C GLU A 172 -8.08 -5.69 17.40
N VAL A 173 -7.45 -6.76 16.92
CA VAL A 173 -8.11 -7.79 16.13
C VAL A 173 -8.56 -8.88 17.07
N ARG A 174 -9.88 -9.14 17.11
CA ARG A 174 -10.50 -10.06 18.07
C ARG A 174 -11.33 -11.13 17.39
N ASP A 175 -11.37 -12.32 17.98
CA ASP A 175 -12.44 -13.31 17.80
C ASP A 175 -13.24 -13.41 19.11
N GLU A 176 -14.50 -12.98 19.07
CA GLU A 176 -15.34 -12.76 20.25
C GLU A 176 -14.64 -11.88 21.32
N GLU A 177 -14.30 -12.46 22.47
CA GLU A 177 -13.59 -11.80 23.58
C GLU A 177 -12.07 -12.00 23.52
N THR A 178 -11.57 -12.85 22.61
CA THR A 178 -10.15 -13.16 22.48
C THR A 178 -9.45 -12.11 21.64
N ILE A 179 -8.42 -11.48 22.20
CA ILE A 179 -7.54 -10.56 21.48
C ILE A 179 -6.42 -11.38 20.82
N HIS A 180 -6.31 -11.27 19.50
CA HIS A 180 -5.24 -11.94 18.74
C HIS A 180 -4.03 -11.04 18.53
N GLU A 181 -4.26 -9.79 18.14
CA GLU A 181 -3.20 -8.81 17.90
C GLU A 181 -3.65 -7.43 18.36
N THR A 182 -2.72 -6.61 18.86
CA THR A 182 -2.90 -5.17 19.07
C THR A 182 -1.94 -4.39 18.19
N VAL A 183 -2.49 -3.57 17.29
CA VAL A 183 -1.75 -2.81 16.29
C VAL A 183 -1.89 -1.32 16.55
N THR A 184 -0.77 -0.61 16.65
CA THR A 184 -0.77 0.86 16.73
C THR A 184 -0.52 1.46 15.35
N LEU A 185 -1.43 2.33 14.89
CA LEU A 185 -1.32 3.02 13.60
C LEU A 185 -1.32 4.53 13.77
N ARG A 186 -0.53 5.22 12.94
CA ARG A 186 -0.58 6.69 12.80
C ARG A 186 -1.29 7.03 11.51
N LEU A 187 -2.59 7.28 11.61
CA LEU A 187 -3.42 7.52 10.44
C LEU A 187 -3.19 8.92 9.89
N THR A 188 -3.02 9.00 8.58
CA THR A 188 -2.84 10.24 7.82
C THR A 188 -3.99 10.43 6.84
N ARG A 189 -4.34 11.68 6.55
CA ARG A 189 -5.47 12.00 5.65
C ARG A 189 -5.15 11.59 4.22
N GLY A 190 -6.12 11.01 3.54
CA GLY A 190 -5.96 10.56 2.15
C GLY A 190 -5.25 9.22 2.01
N ASP A 191 -4.68 8.68 3.08
CA ASP A 191 -4.01 7.38 3.07
C ASP A 191 -4.99 6.26 3.44
N SER A 192 -4.68 5.06 2.95
CA SER A 192 -5.37 3.83 3.30
C SER A 192 -4.42 2.90 4.04
N PHE A 193 -4.92 2.25 5.09
CA PHE A 193 -4.18 1.30 5.90
C PHE A 193 -4.93 -0.03 5.93
N SER A 194 -4.22 -1.11 5.64
CA SER A 194 -4.75 -2.46 5.65
C SER A 194 -4.20 -3.26 6.82
N LEU A 195 -5.08 -3.94 7.54
CA LEU A 195 -4.77 -5.02 8.46
C LEU A 195 -5.16 -6.33 7.75
N VAL A 196 -4.19 -7.21 7.53
CA VAL A 196 -4.38 -8.50 6.88
C VAL A 196 -4.23 -9.59 7.94
N ALA A 197 -5.34 -10.20 8.33
CA ALA A 197 -5.36 -11.29 9.29
C ALA A 197 -5.26 -12.64 8.58
N THR A 198 -4.36 -13.50 9.05
CA THR A 198 -4.13 -14.84 8.52
C THR A 198 -3.89 -15.83 9.67
N ILE A 199 -3.84 -17.13 9.38
CA ILE A 199 -3.52 -18.16 10.37
C ILE A 199 -2.11 -18.67 10.14
N GLN A 200 -1.27 -18.63 11.17
CA GLN A 200 0.04 -19.26 11.22
C GLN A 200 0.12 -20.15 12.46
N ASP A 201 0.48 -21.43 12.28
CA ASP A 201 0.58 -22.39 13.40
C ASP A 201 -0.66 -22.37 14.34
N ASP A 202 -1.86 -22.32 13.77
CA ASP A 202 -3.17 -22.21 14.46
C ASP A 202 -3.44 -20.89 15.23
N GLU A 203 -2.55 -19.93 15.13
CA GLU A 203 -2.69 -18.58 15.70
C GLU A 203 -3.08 -17.56 14.62
N VAL A 204 -3.95 -16.61 14.98
CA VAL A 204 -4.29 -15.49 14.10
C VAL A 204 -3.14 -14.47 14.20
N VAL A 205 -2.50 -14.22 13.07
CA VAL A 205 -1.44 -13.21 12.91
C VAL A 205 -1.96 -12.09 12.03
N VAL A 206 -1.62 -10.85 12.37
CA VAL A 206 -2.06 -9.67 11.63
C VAL A 206 -0.87 -8.90 11.09
N VAL A 207 -0.87 -8.67 9.78
CA VAL A 207 0.11 -7.82 9.11
C VAL A 207 -0.54 -6.48 8.79
N ALA A 208 0.04 -5.39 9.30
CA ALA A 208 -0.44 -4.04 9.04
C ALA A 208 0.44 -3.33 8.01
N ALA A 209 -0.18 -2.60 7.09
CA ALA A 209 0.52 -1.90 6.02
C ALA A 209 -0.22 -0.65 5.55
N GLU A 210 0.55 0.37 5.19
CA GLU A 210 0.05 1.53 4.47
C GLU A 210 -0.05 1.20 2.97
N ALA A 211 -1.12 1.67 2.33
CA ALA A 211 -1.34 1.59 0.89
C ALA A 211 -0.48 2.60 0.11
N ALA A 212 0.83 2.63 0.40
CA ALA A 212 1.76 3.52 -0.29
C ALA A 212 1.87 3.14 -1.77
N VAL A 213 2.01 4.14 -2.65
CA VAL A 213 2.31 3.92 -4.07
C VAL A 213 3.76 4.26 -4.32
N GLN A 214 4.52 3.29 -4.84
CA GLN A 214 5.87 3.51 -5.32
C GLN A 214 5.81 4.12 -6.72
N THR A 215 6.39 5.29 -6.87
CA THR A 215 6.63 5.91 -8.18
C THR A 215 8.08 5.61 -8.57
N ASP A 216 8.26 4.88 -9.67
CA ASP A 216 9.58 4.57 -10.26
C ASP A 216 10.18 5.81 -10.97
#